data_AF-A0A2Z6P5J2-F1
#
_entry.id   AF-A0A2Z6P5J2-F1
#
_cell.length_a   1.000
_cell.length_b   1.000
_cell.length_c   1.000
_cell.angle_alpha   90.00
_cell.angle_beta   90.00
_cell.angle_gamma   90.00
#
_symmetry.space_group_name_H-M   'P 1'
#
loop_
_entity.id
_entity.type
_entity.pdbx_description
1 polymer ?
#
loop_
_entity_poly.entity_id
_entity_poly.type
_entity_poly.pdbx_seq_one_letter_code
_entity_poly.pdbx_strand_id
1 'polypeptide(L)' 'MLQRLSREYLADTWTYVTDLHGVGQYAADAYAIFCTGKWDEVEPDDHMLNKYWDFLRSIKHML' A
#
# COMPACT_ATOMS: atom_id res chain seq x y z
N MET A 1 -6.44 -1.32 18.86
CA MET A 1 -5.71 -1.19 17.58
C MET A 1 -6.53 -0.45 16.53
N LEU A 2 -7.62 -1.00 16.01
CA LEU A 2 -8.40 -0.38 14.92
C LEU A 2 -8.95 1.02 15.24
N GLN A 3 -9.50 1.24 16.45
CA GLN A 3 -10.01 2.57 16.84
C GLN A 3 -8.94 3.67 16.89
N ARG A 4 -7.66 3.31 17.08
CA ARG A 4 -6.56 4.28 17.05
C ARG A 4 -6.18 4.59 15.60
N LEU A 5 -6.01 3.55 14.77
CA LEU A 5 -5.83 3.68 13.32
C LEU A 5 -6.90 4.60 12.72
N SER A 6 -8.18 4.33 12.97
CA SER A 6 -9.28 5.11 12.39
C SER A 6 -9.28 6.58 12.81
N ARG A 7 -8.90 6.89 14.05
CA ARG A 7 -8.79 8.27 14.52
C ARG A 7 -7.62 9.00 13.88
N GLU A 8 -6.46 8.34 13.76
CA GLU A 8 -5.27 8.92 13.14
C GLU A 8 -5.46 9.09 11.62
N TYR A 9 -6.13 8.13 10.95
CA TYR A 9 -6.42 8.21 9.52
C TYR A 9 -7.29 9.43 9.16
N LEU A 10 -8.23 9.80 10.04
CA LEU A 10 -9.09 10.98 9.87
C LEU A 10 -8.44 12.29 10.31
N ALA A 11 -7.26 12.26 10.93
CA ALA A 11 -6.53 13.46 11.31
C ALA A 11 -5.66 13.96 10.14
N ASP A 12 -5.55 15.27 9.96
CA ASP A 12 -4.77 15.88 8.85
C ASP A 12 -3.24 15.88 9.09
N THR A 13 -2.74 15.10 10.05
CA THR A 13 -1.35 15.19 10.54
C THR A 13 -0.39 14.15 9.94
N TRP A 14 -0.88 13.19 9.17
CA TRP A 14 -0.04 12.13 8.59
C TRP A 14 0.27 12.43 7.11
N THR A 15 1.43 11.99 6.64
CA THR A 15 1.85 12.15 5.24
C THR A 15 1.99 10.79 4.56
N TYR A 16 2.52 9.81 5.28
CA TYR A 16 2.66 8.44 4.80
C TYR A 16 1.73 7.52 5.57
N VAL A 17 1.11 6.55 4.89
CA VAL A 17 0.17 5.62 5.53
C VAL A 17 0.84 4.82 6.68
N THR A 18 2.17 4.65 6.63
CA THR A 18 3.00 4.04 7.68
C THR A 18 3.10 4.85 8.95
N ASP A 19 2.75 6.14 8.93
CA ASP A 19 2.66 6.97 10.13
C ASP A 19 1.49 6.52 11.03
N LEU A 20 0.53 5.79 10.47
CA LEU A 20 -0.68 5.37 11.15
C LEU A 20 -0.47 4.10 11.98
N HIS A 21 -1.04 4.10 13.18
CA HIS A 21 -0.91 3.00 14.12
C HIS A 21 -1.47 1.70 13.56
N GLY A 22 -0.60 0.69 13.43
CA GLY A 22 -0.97 -0.65 12.97
C GLY A 22 -0.84 -0.86 11.47
N VAL A 23 -0.33 0.14 10.72
CA VAL A 23 0.08 -0.03 9.32
C VAL A 23 1.53 -0.52 9.28
N GLY A 24 1.71 -1.73 8.78
CA GLY A 24 3.03 -2.29 8.46
C GLY A 24 3.27 -2.39 6.96
N GLN A 25 4.37 -3.02 6.57
CA GLN A 25 4.83 -3.14 5.17
C GLN A 25 3.72 -3.60 4.21
N TYR A 26 3.02 -4.69 4.55
CA TYR A 26 1.90 -5.20 3.75
C TYR A 26 0.86 -4.13 3.40
N ALA A 27 0.42 -3.36 4.40
CA ALA A 27 -0.60 -2.33 4.19
C ALA A 27 -0.04 -1.11 3.45
N ALA A 28 1.24 -0.77 3.66
CA ALA A 28 1.92 0.27 2.92
C ALA A 28 2.04 -0.06 1.42
N ASP A 29 2.43 -1.29 1.08
CA ASP A 29 2.53 -1.77 -0.30
C ASP A 29 1.16 -1.83 -0.96
N ALA A 30 0.15 -2.35 -0.25
CA ALA A 30 -1.23 -2.34 -0.75
C ALA A 30 -1.72 -0.91 -1.03
N TYR A 31 -1.43 0.04 -0.14
CA TYR A 31 -1.81 1.44 -0.35
C TYR A 31 -1.09 2.06 -1.55
N ALA A 32 0.21 1.79 -1.73
CA ALA A 32 0.97 2.23 -2.89
C ALA A 32 0.34 1.69 -4.19
N ILE A 33 0.07 0.38 -4.23
CA ILE A 33 -0.47 -0.31 -5.42
C ILE A 33 -1.89 0.17 -5.75
N PHE A 34 -2.80 0.19 -4.78
CA PHE A 34 -4.23 0.35 -5.05
C PHE A 34 -4.79 1.75 -4.83
N CYS A 35 -4.23 2.52 -3.90
CA CYS A 35 -4.77 3.85 -3.54
C CYS A 35 -4.04 4.99 -4.26
N THR A 36 -2.73 4.87 -4.43
CA THR A 36 -1.92 5.94 -5.04
C THR A 36 -1.51 5.70 -6.48
N GLY A 37 -1.59 4.44 -6.95
CA GLY A 37 -1.14 4.04 -8.28
C GLY A 37 0.39 3.96 -8.44
N LYS A 38 1.16 4.16 -7.37
CA LYS A 38 2.63 4.06 -7.31
C LYS A 38 3.11 2.60 -7.18
N TRP A 39 2.44 1.70 -7.88
CA TRP A 39 2.68 0.26 -7.77
C TRP A 39 4.11 -0.14 -8.21
N ASP A 40 4.75 0.67 -9.06
CA ASP A 40 6.10 0.44 -9.58
C ASP A 40 7.21 1.12 -8.74
N GLU A 41 6.84 1.78 -7.63
CA GLU A 41 7.75 2.30 -6.61
C GLU A 41 7.91 1.34 -5.41
N VAL A 42 7.27 0.16 -5.45
CA VAL A 42 7.28 -0.83 -4.35
C VAL A 42 7.59 -2.25 -4.85
N GLU A 43 8.10 -3.09 -3.95
CA GLU A 43 8.32 -4.53 -4.13
C GLU A 43 7.70 -5.26 -2.92
N PRO A 44 6.47 -5.79 -3.04
CA PRO A 44 5.78 -6.40 -1.91
C PRO A 44 6.37 -7.76 -1.53
N ASP A 45 6.42 -8.07 -0.23
CA ASP A 45 6.82 -9.40 0.25
C ASP A 45 5.63 -10.39 0.35
N ASP A 46 4.40 -9.88 0.37
CA ASP A 46 3.21 -10.70 0.58
C ASP A 46 2.86 -11.56 -0.65
N HIS A 47 2.49 -12.81 -0.40
CA HIS A 47 2.22 -13.78 -1.47
C HIS A 47 1.08 -13.36 -2.41
N MET A 48 0.04 -12.72 -1.88
CA MET A 48 -1.13 -12.33 -2.68
C MET A 48 -0.93 -10.97 -3.34
N LEU A 49 -0.27 -10.02 -2.68
CA LEU A 49 0.16 -8.78 -3.33
C LEU A 49 1.11 -9.07 -4.50
N ASN A 50 2.05 -9.99 -4.33
CA ASN A 50 2.97 -10.40 -5.40
C ASN A 50 2.24 -10.89 -6.65
N LYS A 51 1.17 -11.68 -6.52
CA LYS A 51 0.38 -12.12 -7.69
C LYS A 51 -0.19 -10.96 -8.48
N TYR A 52 -0.72 -9.94 -7.80
CA TYR A 52 -1.29 -8.78 -8.48
C TYR A 52 -0.19 -7.85 -9.03
N TRP A 53 0.88 -7.65 -8.28
CA TRP A 53 2.03 -6.88 -8.71
C TRP A 53 2.71 -7.50 -9.94
N ASP A 54 2.86 -8.82 -9.98
CA ASP A 54 3.35 -9.56 -11.16
C ASP A 54 2.44 -9.38 -12.38
N PHE A 55 1.12 -9.39 -12.17
CA PHE A 55 0.17 -9.08 -13.23
C PHE A 55 0.38 -7.66 -13.76
N LEU A 56 0.51 -6.64 -12.89
CA LEU A 56 0.79 -5.26 -13.31
C LEU A 56 2.11 -5.16 -14.10
N ARG A 57 3.17 -5.84 -13.66
CA ARG A 57 4.44 -5.92 -14.41
C ARG A 57 4.24 -6.53 -15.79
N SER A 58 3.45 -7.60 -15.90
CA SER A 58 3.21 -8.28 -17.17
C SER A 58 2.53 -7.40 -18.21
N ILE A 59 1.63 -6.49 -17.77
CA ILE A 59 0.91 -5.59 -18.67
C ILE A 59 1.63 -4.27 -18.92
N LYS A 60 2.57 -3.84 -18.05
CA LYS A 60 3.42 -2.65 -18.27
C LYS A 60 4.24 -2.76 -19.55
N HIS A 61 4.62 -3.97 -19.95
CA HIS A 61 5.34 -4.20 -21.20
C HIS A 61 4.44 -4.17 -22.46
N MET A 62 3.12 -4.10 -22.29
CA MET A 62 2.14 -4.05 -23.39
C MET A 62 1.53 -2.65 -23.60
N LEU A 63 1.88 -1.68 -22.76
CA LEU A 63 1.48 -0.27 -22.85
C LEU A 63 2.66 0.59 -23.30
#